data_AF-A0AAE0B6V1-F1
#
_entry.id   AF-A0AAE0B6V1-F1
#
_cell.length_a   1.000
_cell.length_b   1.000
_cell.length_c   1.000
_cell.angle_alpha   90.00
_cell.angle_beta   90.00
_cell.angle_gamma   90.00
#
_symmetry.space_group_name_H-M   'P 1'
#
loop_
_entity.id
_entity.type
_entity.pdbx_description
1 polymer ?
#
loop_
_entity_poly.entity_id
_entity_poly.type
_entity_poly.pdbx_seq_one_letter_code
_entity_poly.pdbx_strand_id
1 'polypeptide(L)'
;MYPNEDLVYTIGVNDYSKDWLFAHVVRKIDSNMYQGTTWQIKFQLGKVDKSGTYKLRAAIASATLAELQIRVNDPHANRPLFTTGLVGRDNAIARHGIHGLYRLYHVNIPGTRLIEGENTIFLKQPRCTSPFHGFMYDYIRLEGPLEGLCSS
;
A
#
# COMPACT_ATOMS: atom_id res chain seq x y z
N MET A 1 -19.07 -4.38 3.35
CA MET A 1 -18.12 -3.29 3.04
C MET A 1 -18.33 -2.20 4.07
N TYR A 2 -17.27 -1.79 4.78
CA TYR A 2 -17.36 -0.70 5.75
C TYR A 2 -17.79 0.58 5.02
N PRO A 3 -18.98 1.16 5.28
CA PRO A 3 -19.51 2.22 4.44
C PRO A 3 -18.82 3.58 4.66
N ASN A 4 -18.16 3.77 5.81
CA ASN A 4 -17.79 5.11 6.27
C ASN A 4 -16.28 5.33 6.44
N GLU A 5 -15.50 4.29 6.72
CA GLU A 5 -14.09 4.44 7.10
C GLU A 5 -13.17 3.58 6.23
N ASP A 6 -11.95 4.07 6.01
CA ASP A 6 -10.94 3.36 5.25
C ASP A 6 -10.29 2.29 6.13
N LEU A 7 -9.73 1.24 5.52
CA LEU A 7 -9.17 0.10 6.25
C LEU A 7 -8.05 0.54 7.22
N VAL A 8 -8.16 0.11 8.48
CA VAL A 8 -7.06 0.15 9.46
C VAL A 8 -6.73 -1.28 9.86
N TYR A 9 -5.55 -1.74 9.47
CA TYR A 9 -5.06 -3.09 9.75
C TYR A 9 -3.87 -3.02 10.71
N THR A 10 -3.99 -3.64 11.87
CA THR A 10 -2.97 -3.66 12.92
C THR A 10 -2.34 -5.05 13.00
N ILE A 11 -1.05 -5.13 12.68
CA ILE A 11 -0.27 -6.38 12.72
C ILE A 11 -0.30 -6.96 14.15
N GLY A 12 -0.61 -8.25 14.26
CA GLY A 12 -0.68 -8.97 15.53
C GLY A 12 -2.02 -8.79 16.29
N VAL A 13 -2.93 -7.95 15.78
CA VAL A 13 -4.27 -7.76 16.35
C VAL A 13 -5.36 -8.20 15.38
N ASN A 14 -5.27 -7.78 14.11
CA ASN A 14 -6.25 -8.12 13.08
C ASN A 14 -6.00 -9.50 12.44
N ASP A 15 -7.08 -10.16 12.02
CA ASP A 15 -7.07 -11.46 11.34
C ASP A 15 -7.09 -11.26 9.82
N TYR A 16 -6.01 -11.64 9.12
CA TYR A 16 -5.88 -11.41 7.68
C TYR A 16 -7.00 -12.09 6.86
N SER A 17 -7.60 -13.18 7.36
CA SER A 17 -8.65 -13.90 6.64
C SER A 17 -10.00 -13.17 6.65
N LYS A 18 -10.16 -12.18 7.54
CA LYS A 18 -11.42 -11.46 7.77
C LYS A 18 -11.29 -9.95 7.62
N ASP A 19 -10.19 -9.41 8.11
CA ASP A 19 -9.98 -7.97 8.27
C ASP A 19 -9.16 -7.38 7.13
N TRP A 20 -8.47 -8.21 6.32
CA TRP A 20 -7.76 -7.72 5.14
C TRP A 20 -8.63 -7.82 3.89
N LEU A 21 -8.93 -6.66 3.30
CA LEU A 21 -9.62 -6.61 2.02
C LEU A 21 -8.62 -6.86 0.88
N PHE A 22 -8.93 -7.79 -0.02
CA PHE A 22 -8.09 -8.02 -1.19
C PHE A 22 -8.14 -6.84 -2.18
N ALA A 23 -9.25 -6.09 -2.21
CA ALA A 23 -9.49 -5.01 -3.15
C ALA A 23 -9.46 -3.63 -2.47
N HIS A 24 -8.57 -2.77 -2.94
CA HIS A 24 -8.46 -1.37 -2.53
C HIS A 24 -9.14 -0.48 -3.57
N VAL A 25 -10.38 -0.10 -3.25
CA VAL A 25 -11.30 0.62 -4.14
C VAL A 25 -11.68 1.97 -3.56
N VAL A 26 -12.19 2.85 -4.42
CA VAL A 26 -12.72 4.16 -4.04
C VAL A 26 -13.93 4.04 -3.11
N ARG A 27 -14.14 5.04 -2.25
CA ARG A 27 -15.35 5.15 -1.42
C ARG A 27 -16.41 5.96 -2.16
N LYS A 28 -17.64 5.46 -2.20
CA LYS A 28 -18.80 6.23 -2.71
C LYS A 28 -19.25 7.22 -1.64
N ILE A 29 -19.32 8.50 -1.98
CA ILE A 29 -19.75 9.56 -1.06
C ILE A 29 -21.12 10.15 -1.42
N ASP A 30 -21.55 10.03 -2.67
CA ASP A 30 -22.90 10.39 -3.14
C ASP A 30 -23.20 9.65 -4.48
N SER A 31 -24.33 9.96 -5.10
CA SER A 31 -24.73 9.56 -6.44
C SER A 31 -23.64 9.95 -7.45
N ASN A 32 -22.92 8.95 -7.95
CA ASN A 32 -21.79 9.08 -8.89
C ASN A 32 -20.61 9.93 -8.40
N MET A 33 -20.52 10.21 -7.10
CA MET A 33 -19.35 10.86 -6.50
C MET A 33 -18.54 9.86 -5.70
N TYR A 34 -17.25 9.80 -5.98
CA TYR A 34 -16.32 8.92 -5.29
C TYR A 34 -15.14 9.70 -4.73
N GLN A 35 -14.58 9.17 -3.64
CA GLN A 35 -13.40 9.69 -2.99
C GLN A 35 -12.30 8.62 -2.98
N GLY A 36 -11.06 9.05 -3.14
CA GLY A 36 -9.90 8.18 -2.93
C GLY A 36 -9.80 7.74 -1.47
N THR A 37 -9.26 6.55 -1.25
CA THR A 37 -9.14 5.91 0.06
C THR A 37 -7.69 5.84 0.50
N THR A 38 -7.47 5.81 1.81
CA THR A 38 -6.16 5.64 2.43
C THR A 38 -6.22 4.54 3.48
N TRP A 39 -5.66 3.38 3.15
CA TRP A 39 -5.52 2.28 4.11
C TRP A 39 -4.32 2.52 5.03
N GLN A 40 -4.44 2.04 6.27
CA GLN A 40 -3.40 2.13 7.28
C GLN A 40 -2.95 0.72 7.67
N ILE A 41 -1.65 0.48 7.64
CA ILE A 41 -1.04 -0.73 8.22
C ILE A 41 -0.24 -0.28 9.44
N LYS A 42 -0.71 -0.64 10.63
CA LYS A 42 -0.07 -0.34 11.91
C LYS A 42 0.75 -1.52 12.39
N PHE A 43 1.97 -1.29 12.85
CA PHE A 43 2.87 -2.34 13.32
C PHE A 43 3.86 -1.81 14.35
N GLN A 44 4.34 -2.71 15.21
CA GLN A 44 5.31 -2.39 16.26
C GLN A 44 6.73 -2.78 15.82
N LEU A 45 7.72 -1.93 16.09
CA LEU A 45 9.13 -2.25 15.95
C LEU A 45 9.84 -2.08 17.29
N GLY A 46 10.46 -3.16 17.81
CA GLY A 46 11.20 -3.09 19.07
C GLY A 46 12.53 -2.36 18.97
N LYS A 47 13.21 -2.46 17.81
CA LYS A 47 14.46 -1.77 17.51
C LYS A 47 14.43 -1.31 16.06
N VAL A 48 14.98 -0.12 15.79
CA VAL A 48 15.11 0.41 14.43
C VAL A 48 16.57 0.68 14.11
N ASP A 49 17.07 0.06 13.04
CA ASP A 49 18.35 0.47 12.45
C ASP A 49 18.15 1.74 11.63
N LYS A 50 18.53 2.88 12.20
CA LYS A 50 18.41 4.20 11.56
C LYS A 50 19.33 4.37 10.35
N SER A 51 20.42 3.60 10.28
CA SER A 51 21.36 3.61 9.16
C SER A 51 20.93 2.69 8.01
N GLY A 52 20.10 1.69 8.33
CA GLY A 52 19.62 0.68 7.41
C GLY A 52 18.53 1.16 6.46
N THR A 53 18.26 0.33 5.46
CA THR A 53 17.13 0.48 4.53
C THR A 53 16.21 -0.73 4.65
N TYR A 54 14.96 -0.46 5.00
CA TYR A 54 13.90 -1.45 5.06
C TYR A 54 13.26 -1.58 3.67
N LYS A 55 12.87 -2.79 3.27
CA LYS A 55 12.29 -3.05 1.95
C LYS A 55 10.82 -3.38 2.09
N LEU A 56 9.96 -2.47 1.66
CA LEU A 56 8.54 -2.74 1.49
C LEU A 56 8.28 -3.26 0.08
N ARG A 57 7.72 -4.46 -0.02
CA ARG A 57 7.30 -5.11 -1.25
C ARG A 57 5.79 -5.06 -1.32
N ALA A 58 5.26 -4.58 -2.44
CA ALA A 58 3.82 -4.58 -2.71
C ALA A 58 3.59 -5.28 -4.05
N ALA A 59 2.98 -6.47 -3.99
CA ALA A 59 2.53 -7.22 -5.16
C ALA A 59 1.08 -6.88 -5.46
N ILE A 60 0.83 -6.41 -6.68
CA ILE A 60 -0.48 -6.04 -7.20
C ILE A 60 -0.85 -7.08 -8.27
N ALA A 61 -1.89 -7.87 -7.98
CA ALA A 61 -2.43 -8.86 -8.89
C ALA A 61 -3.17 -8.22 -10.07
N SER A 62 -3.84 -7.09 -9.84
CA SER A 62 -4.53 -6.32 -10.88
C SER A 62 -4.73 -4.88 -10.47
N ALA A 63 -4.82 -3.98 -11.43
CA ALA A 63 -5.12 -2.57 -11.22
C ALA A 63 -5.99 -2.03 -12.36
N THR A 64 -6.91 -1.14 -12.02
CA THR A 64 -7.78 -0.45 -12.97
C THR A 64 -7.68 1.05 -12.75
N LEU A 65 -7.02 1.76 -13.67
CA LEU A 65 -6.85 3.22 -13.65
C LEU A 65 -6.56 3.82 -12.26
N ALA A 66 -5.64 3.18 -11.53
CA ALA A 66 -5.35 3.50 -10.14
C ALA A 66 -3.91 4.00 -9.96
N GLU A 67 -3.63 4.63 -8.84
CA GLU A 67 -2.30 5.07 -8.43
C GLU A 67 -2.10 4.72 -6.95
N LEU A 68 -1.00 4.04 -6.60
CA LEU A 68 -0.70 3.71 -5.21
C LEU A 68 0.37 4.67 -4.73
N GLN A 69 0.03 5.48 -3.74
CA GLN A 69 0.96 6.34 -3.02
C GLN A 69 1.23 5.75 -1.64
N ILE A 70 2.51 5.66 -1.27
CA ILE A 70 2.93 5.13 0.03
C ILE A 70 3.55 6.24 0.86
N ARG A 71 3.06 6.38 2.11
CA ARG A 71 3.64 7.24 3.15
C ARG A 71 3.94 6.44 4.40
N VAL A 72 4.84 6.95 5.22
CA VAL A 72 5.28 6.29 6.47
C VAL A 72 5.24 7.33 7.58
N ASN A 73 4.52 7.01 8.66
CA ASN A 73 4.34 7.77 9.91
C ASN A 73 3.72 9.18 9.80
N ASP A 74 3.71 9.78 8.61
CA ASP A 74 3.04 11.05 8.33
C ASP A 74 2.12 10.89 7.10
N PRO A 75 0.78 10.84 7.29
CA PRO A 75 -0.17 10.72 6.19
C PRO A 75 -0.29 11.99 5.32
N HIS A 76 0.13 13.14 5.86
CA HIS A 76 0.02 14.45 5.22
C HIS A 76 1.34 14.94 4.62
N ALA A 77 2.38 14.13 4.66
CA ALA A 77 3.66 14.42 4.02
C ALA A 77 3.45 14.92 2.57
N ASN A 78 3.99 16.11 2.30
CA ASN A 78 3.82 16.83 1.02
C ASN A 78 4.13 15.95 -0.20
N ARG A 79 5.16 15.10 -0.10
CA ARG A 79 5.49 14.11 -1.12
C ARG A 79 5.34 12.71 -0.53
N PRO A 80 4.68 11.78 -1.25
CA PRO A 80 4.71 10.39 -0.85
C PRO A 80 6.15 9.86 -0.91
N LEU A 81 6.46 8.89 -0.07
CA LEU A 81 7.75 8.19 -0.12
C LEU A 81 7.90 7.45 -1.45
N PHE A 82 6.79 6.93 -1.97
CA PHE A 82 6.72 6.22 -3.23
C PHE A 82 5.37 6.44 -3.92
N THR A 83 5.37 6.47 -5.25
CA THR A 83 4.15 6.40 -6.07
C THR A 83 4.39 5.47 -7.26
N THR A 84 3.38 4.67 -7.61
CA THR A 84 3.40 3.87 -8.84
C THR A 84 3.20 4.70 -10.09
N GLY A 85 2.74 5.95 -9.95
CA GLY A 85 2.05 6.64 -11.03
C GLY A 85 0.75 5.93 -11.43
N LEU A 86 0.14 6.36 -12.53
CA LEU A 86 -1.10 5.76 -13.03
C LEU A 86 -0.82 4.39 -13.66
N VAL A 87 -1.53 3.36 -13.19
CA VAL A 87 -1.44 1.98 -13.68
C VAL A 87 -2.83 1.42 -14.02
N GLY A 88 -2.87 0.36 -14.83
CA GLY A 88 -4.14 -0.21 -15.30
C GLY A 88 -4.77 0.55 -16.47
N ARG A 89 -3.95 1.08 -17.39
CA ARG A 89 -4.38 1.76 -18.64
C ARG A 89 -4.45 0.84 -19.87
N ASP A 90 -4.05 -0.43 -19.74
CA ASP A 90 -3.81 -1.32 -20.88
C ASP A 90 -5.12 -1.73 -21.59
N ASN A 91 -5.60 -0.87 -22.48
CA ASN A 91 -6.70 -1.11 -23.43
C ASN A 91 -6.21 -1.24 -24.90
N ALA A 92 -4.92 -1.46 -25.15
CA ALA A 92 -4.38 -1.50 -26.52
C ALA A 92 -4.33 -2.90 -27.17
N ILE A 93 -4.42 -4.00 -26.40
CA ILE A 93 -4.44 -5.36 -26.97
C ILE A 93 -5.44 -6.25 -26.22
N ALA A 94 -6.73 -6.01 -26.47
CA ALA A 94 -7.70 -7.09 -26.38
C ALA A 94 -7.55 -7.97 -27.63
N ARG A 95 -6.66 -8.99 -27.62
CA ARG A 95 -6.84 -10.23 -28.43
C ARG A 95 -5.88 -11.43 -28.26
N HIS A 96 -4.97 -11.52 -27.28
CA HIS A 96 -4.45 -12.84 -26.83
C HIS A 96 -3.63 -12.82 -25.54
N GLY A 97 -4.28 -13.04 -24.39
CA GLY A 97 -3.62 -13.58 -23.21
C GLY A 97 -3.31 -12.59 -22.08
N ILE A 98 -3.68 -13.04 -20.88
CA ILE A 98 -3.17 -12.68 -19.55
C ILE A 98 -3.98 -11.61 -18.78
N HIS A 99 -4.80 -12.17 -17.89
CA HIS A 99 -5.33 -11.63 -16.65
C HIS A 99 -4.35 -10.66 -16.00
N GLY A 100 -4.79 -9.42 -15.72
CA GLY A 100 -4.15 -8.38 -14.90
C GLY A 100 -2.63 -8.48 -14.76
N LEU A 101 -1.88 -7.59 -15.43
CA LEU A 101 -0.42 -7.54 -15.33
C LEU A 101 0.01 -7.57 -13.84
N TYR A 102 0.55 -8.69 -13.38
CA TYR A 102 1.11 -8.81 -12.03
C TYR A 102 2.27 -7.83 -11.91
N ARG A 103 2.20 -6.90 -10.94
CA ARG A 103 3.22 -5.87 -10.74
C ARG A 103 3.77 -5.98 -9.32
N LEU A 104 5.07 -6.20 -9.21
CA LEU A 104 5.79 -6.15 -7.95
C LEU A 104 6.52 -4.81 -7.82
N TYR A 105 6.21 -4.07 -6.76
CA TYR A 105 6.91 -2.83 -6.43
C TYR A 105 7.85 -3.04 -5.25
N HIS A 106 9.04 -2.44 -5.35
CA HIS A 106 10.06 -2.43 -4.32
C HIS A 106 10.23 -1.00 -3.83
N VAL A 107 9.92 -0.77 -2.56
CA VAL A 107 9.98 0.54 -1.93
C VAL A 107 11.02 0.51 -0.83
N ASN A 108 12.07 1.30 -1.01
CA ASN A 108 13.11 1.48 -0.01
C ASN A 108 12.62 2.50 1.03
N ILE A 109 12.52 2.08 2.29
CA ILE A 109 12.18 2.92 3.43
C ILE A 109 13.46 3.13 4.25
N PRO A 110 14.05 4.33 4.25
CA PRO A 110 15.16 4.65 5.13
C PRO A 110 14.76 4.43 6.59
N GLY A 111 15.63 3.82 7.40
CA GLY A 111 15.36 3.58 8.83
C GLY A 111 15.06 4.86 9.60
N THR A 112 15.56 6.01 9.15
CA THR A 112 15.22 7.34 9.67
C THR A 112 13.73 7.71 9.55
N ARG A 113 12.96 7.04 8.69
CA ARG A 113 11.50 7.22 8.54
C ARG A 113 10.69 6.40 9.54
N LEU A 114 11.31 5.42 10.20
CA LEU A 114 10.68 4.52 11.17
C LEU A 114 11.06 4.94 12.59
N ILE A 115 10.26 4.55 13.59
CA ILE A 115 10.53 4.78 15.01
C ILE A 115 10.46 3.47 15.80
N GLU A 116 11.08 3.43 16.98
CA GLU A 116 10.84 2.35 17.93
C GLU A 116 9.43 2.53 18.51
N GLY A 117 8.68 1.45 18.64
CA GLY A 117 7.26 1.45 18.96
C GLY A 117 6.36 1.42 17.71
N GLU A 118 5.23 2.12 17.77
CA GLU A 118 4.19 2.07 16.76
C GLU A 118 4.58 2.84 15.50
N ASN A 119 4.47 2.17 14.34
CA ASN A 119 4.64 2.77 13.03
C ASN A 119 3.37 2.55 12.20
N THR A 120 3.11 3.46 11.26
CA THR A 120 2.02 3.32 10.29
C THR A 120 2.52 3.50 8.87
N ILE A 121 2.22 2.53 8.00
CA ILE A 121 2.30 2.69 6.55
C ILE A 121 0.92 3.08 6.02
N PHE A 122 0.87 4.18 5.28
CA PHE A 122 -0.35 4.65 4.61
C PHE A 122 -0.29 4.29 3.13
N LEU A 123 -1.30 3.55 2.66
CA LEU A 123 -1.49 3.19 1.27
C LEU A 123 -2.65 4.01 0.72
N LYS A 124 -2.36 5.01 -0.10
CA LYS A 124 -3.39 5.90 -0.67
C LYS A 124 -3.64 5.58 -2.13
N GLN A 125 -4.92 5.39 -2.47
CA GLN A 125 -5.43 5.42 -3.83
C GLN A 125 -6.14 6.76 -4.02
N PRO A 126 -5.61 7.71 -4.82
CA PRO A 126 -6.19 9.04 -4.96
C PRO A 126 -7.14 9.18 -6.17
N ARG A 127 -7.25 8.17 -7.04
CA ARG A 127 -7.99 8.27 -8.32
C ARG A 127 -9.43 7.85 -8.12
N CYS A 128 -10.37 8.80 -8.18
CA CYS A 128 -11.76 8.57 -7.78
C CYS A 128 -12.81 9.06 -8.78
N THR A 129 -12.53 9.03 -10.08
CA THR A 129 -13.51 9.44 -11.10
C THR A 129 -14.45 8.31 -11.55
N SER A 130 -14.26 7.10 -11.05
CA SER A 130 -15.07 5.91 -11.42
C SER A 130 -15.10 4.92 -10.24
N PRO A 131 -16.22 4.18 -10.06
CA PRO A 131 -16.32 3.15 -9.02
C PRO A 131 -15.33 2.00 -9.22
N PHE A 132 -14.83 1.82 -10.45
CA PHE A 132 -13.96 0.70 -10.81
C PHE A 132 -12.48 1.00 -10.62
N HIS A 133 -12.14 2.21 -10.15
CA HIS A 133 -10.76 2.53 -9.85
C HIS A 133 -10.27 1.80 -8.60
N GLY A 134 -9.17 1.06 -8.73
CA GLY A 134 -8.62 0.34 -7.59
C GLY A 134 -7.52 -0.64 -7.91
N PHE A 135 -7.11 -1.35 -6.86
CA PHE A 135 -6.11 -2.40 -6.86
C PHE A 135 -6.67 -3.70 -6.30
N MET A 136 -6.12 -4.82 -6.75
CA MET A 136 -6.17 -6.09 -6.04
C MET A 136 -4.75 -6.45 -5.59
N TYR A 137 -4.56 -6.61 -4.30
CA TYR A 137 -3.26 -7.01 -3.74
C TYR A 137 -3.12 -8.53 -3.75
N ASP A 138 -1.90 -9.00 -4.01
CA ASP A 138 -1.50 -10.39 -3.76
C ASP A 138 -0.84 -10.48 -2.37
N TYR A 139 0.24 -9.71 -2.17
CA TYR A 139 0.86 -9.59 -0.84
C TYR A 139 1.51 -8.22 -0.63
N ILE A 140 1.67 -7.88 0.65
CA ILE A 140 2.49 -6.76 1.12
C ILE A 140 3.44 -7.30 2.17
N ARG A 141 4.74 -7.01 2.03
CA ARG A 141 5.79 -7.53 2.93
C ARG A 141 6.80 -6.44 3.26
N LEU A 142 7.07 -6.23 4.54
CA LEU A 142 8.14 -5.36 5.00
C LEU A 142 9.32 -6.22 5.50
N GLU A 143 10.51 -5.97 4.98
CA GLU A 143 11.75 -6.66 5.37
C GLU A 143 12.69 -5.65 6.04
N GLY A 144 13.31 -6.06 7.14
CA GLY A 144 14.38 -5.30 7.79
C GLY A 144 15.66 -5.26 6.95
N PRO A 145 16.58 -4.32 7.25
CA PRO A 145 17.93 -4.37 6.69
C PRO A 145 18.60 -5.69 7.10
N LEU A 146 19.53 -6.17 6.28
CA LEU A 146 20.41 -7.26 6.67
C LEU A 146 21.18 -6.79 7.91
N GLU A 147 21.07 -7.51 9.03
CA GLU A 147 21.99 -7.28 10.14
C GLU A 147 23.41 -7.52 9.62
N GLY A 148 24.26 -6.51 9.75
CA GLY A 148 25.67 -6.67 9.42
C GLY A 148 26.25 -7.81 10.25
N LEU A 149 26.77 -8.84 9.58
CA LEU A 149 27.84 -9.64 10.17
C LEU A 149 28.94 -8.65 10.60
N CYS A 150 29.34 -8.70 11.88
CA CYS A 150 30.24 -7.80 12.62
C CYS A 150 29.50 -6.64 13.31
N SER A 151 29.45 -6.60 14.65
CA SER A 151 30.63 -6.55 15.53
C SER A 151 30.47 -7.41 16.80
N SER A 152 31.34 -8.42 16.93
CA SER A 152 31.77 -9.00 18.21
C SER A 152 32.93 -8.20 18.78
#